data_AF-A0A6A4WB67-F1
#
_entry.id   AF-A0A6A4WB67-F1
#
_cell.length_a   1.000
_cell.length_b   1.000
_cell.length_c   1.000
_cell.angle_alpha   90.00
_cell.angle_beta   90.00
_cell.angle_gamma   90.00
#
_symmetry.space_group_name_H-M   'P 1'
#
loop_
_entity.id
_entity.type
_entity.pdbx_description
1 polymer ?
#
loop_
_entity_poly.entity_id
_entity_poly.type
_entity_poly.pdbx_seq_one_letter_code
_entity_poly.pdbx_strand_id
1 'polypeptide(L)'
;MRTTDASTWELGSLRPSAAELGPATVTLWACLPAGCPAGRFGPDCRDRCPYCLHGGQCHDVTGQCVCPPGFYGDRCQITCDRGTYGPDCNSRCGRCREGSSCDGASGKCESGCEDGFEPPLCLDLPPWFRDPPALVNVGFTDLSITHAVWREDYDNGYGTGAYSYTIQYRRSDGSAAVWTNGQTEWRSPATGNVTLRASGLKAETTYQVRMVITDEERGTSTNDTKVLTVNVTTDCQSKY
;
A
#
# COMPACT_ATOMS: atom_id res chain seq x y z
N MET A 1 -48.01 -83.83 15.70
CA MET A 1 -47.92 -83.17 14.38
C MET A 1 -46.87 -82.07 14.48
N ARG A 2 -45.99 -81.98 13.46
CA ARG A 2 -44.84 -81.05 13.34
C ARG A 2 -45.30 -79.58 13.42
N THR A 3 -44.49 -78.57 13.74
CA THR A 3 -43.36 -77.98 12.95
C THR A 3 -42.81 -76.76 13.73
N THR A 4 -41.51 -76.67 14.04
CA THR A 4 -40.42 -75.84 13.44
C THR A 4 -40.37 -74.35 13.79
N ASP A 5 -39.21 -73.95 14.31
CA ASP A 5 -38.60 -72.60 14.27
C ASP A 5 -38.57 -71.98 12.86
N ALA A 6 -38.71 -70.66 12.78
CA ALA A 6 -38.20 -69.81 11.69
C ALA A 6 -38.17 -68.31 12.08
N SER A 7 -36.98 -67.85 12.47
CA SER A 7 -36.29 -66.59 12.15
C SER A 7 -37.00 -65.40 11.44
N THR A 8 -36.72 -64.19 11.96
CA THR A 8 -36.30 -62.91 11.28
C THR A 8 -37.40 -62.03 10.58
N TRP A 9 -37.44 -60.68 10.54
CA TRP A 9 -36.43 -59.59 10.53
C TRP A 9 -36.99 -58.18 10.94
N GLU A 10 -36.05 -57.26 11.26
CA GLU A 10 -36.02 -55.77 11.17
C GLU A 10 -36.80 -54.84 12.13
N LEU A 11 -36.07 -54.22 13.08
CA LEU A 11 -36.43 -52.95 13.74
C LEU A 11 -35.63 -51.82 13.08
N GLY A 12 -36.33 -50.89 12.43
CA GLY A 12 -35.78 -49.64 11.94
C GLY A 12 -35.32 -48.76 13.11
N SER A 13 -34.01 -48.49 13.18
CA SER A 13 -33.43 -47.51 14.10
C SER A 13 -33.54 -46.11 13.49
N LEU A 14 -34.44 -45.29 14.04
CA LEU A 14 -34.48 -43.85 13.78
C LEU A 14 -33.29 -43.18 14.48
N ARG A 15 -32.57 -42.37 13.69
CA ARG A 15 -31.41 -41.54 14.08
C ARG A 15 -31.78 -40.55 15.20
N PRO A 16 -30.83 -40.19 16.10
CA PRO A 16 -30.99 -39.05 16.98
C PRO A 16 -30.79 -37.74 16.19
N SER A 17 -31.71 -36.80 16.39
CA SER A 17 -31.54 -35.40 15.96
C SER A 17 -30.84 -34.61 17.06
N ALA A 18 -29.73 -33.97 16.69
CA ALA A 18 -29.03 -32.98 17.49
C ALA A 18 -29.46 -31.58 17.02
N ALA A 19 -30.35 -30.95 17.78
CA ALA A 19 -30.70 -29.52 17.78
C ALA A 19 -31.72 -29.42 18.93
N GLU A 20 -31.54 -28.66 20.00
CA GLU A 20 -31.35 -27.22 20.01
C GLU A 20 -30.57 -26.81 21.27
N LEU A 21 -29.33 -26.35 21.08
CA LEU A 21 -28.72 -25.39 22.00
C LEU A 21 -28.75 -24.06 21.25
N GLY A 22 -29.38 -23.07 21.88
CA GLY A 22 -29.59 -21.74 21.31
C GLY A 22 -28.29 -21.09 20.84
N PRO A 23 -28.37 -19.95 20.13
CA PRO A 23 -27.18 -19.27 19.67
C PRO A 23 -26.34 -18.92 20.89
N ALA A 24 -25.21 -19.60 21.06
CA ALA A 24 -24.06 -18.98 21.66
C ALA A 24 -23.75 -17.78 20.75
N THR A 25 -24.30 -16.62 21.10
CA THR A 25 -23.65 -15.38 20.70
C THR A 25 -22.27 -15.47 21.32
N VAL A 26 -21.32 -15.97 20.55
CA VAL A 26 -19.93 -15.58 20.72
C VAL A 26 -19.99 -14.07 20.62
N THR A 27 -19.95 -13.40 21.76
CA THR A 27 -19.55 -12.00 21.81
C THR A 27 -18.19 -11.97 21.14
N LEU A 28 -18.19 -11.57 19.87
CA LEU A 28 -17.02 -11.02 19.22
C LEU A 28 -16.55 -9.91 20.15
N TRP A 29 -15.53 -10.18 20.96
CA TRP A 29 -14.78 -9.08 21.57
C TRP A 29 -14.30 -8.22 20.41
N ALA A 30 -14.91 -7.05 20.30
CA ALA A 30 -14.58 -6.03 19.34
C ALA A 30 -13.10 -5.67 19.50
N CYS A 31 -12.37 -5.63 18.38
CA CYS A 31 -11.21 -4.77 18.25
C CYS A 31 -11.56 -3.67 17.26
N LEU A 32 -12.42 -2.74 17.69
CA LEU A 32 -12.27 -1.34 17.28
C LEU A 32 -11.68 -0.62 18.49
N PRO A 33 -10.59 0.15 18.36
CA PRO A 33 -10.24 1.08 19.43
C PRO A 33 -11.42 2.04 19.56
N ALA A 34 -12.02 2.10 20.74
CA ALA A 34 -12.84 3.24 21.12
C ALA A 34 -11.88 4.42 21.25
N GLY A 35 -11.61 5.10 20.13
CA GLY A 35 -10.94 6.39 20.14
C GLY A 35 -11.71 7.37 21.04
N CYS A 36 -11.05 8.42 21.48
CA CYS A 36 -11.71 9.41 22.31
C CYS A 36 -12.89 10.07 21.59
N PRO A 37 -13.98 10.40 22.31
CA PRO A 37 -15.09 11.11 21.72
C PRO A 37 -14.58 12.47 21.19
N ALA A 38 -15.22 12.96 20.13
CA ALA A 38 -14.81 14.18 19.44
C ALA A 38 -14.53 15.33 20.43
N GLY A 39 -13.34 15.95 20.29
CA GLY A 39 -12.90 17.05 21.14
C GLY A 39 -12.13 16.63 22.40
N ARG A 40 -11.82 15.35 22.58
CA ARG A 40 -10.98 14.84 23.68
C ARG A 40 -9.82 13.99 23.20
N PHE A 41 -8.77 13.91 24.00
CA PHE A 41 -7.62 13.06 23.72
C PHE A 41 -6.96 12.54 25.01
N GLY A 42 -5.96 11.67 24.83
CA GLY A 42 -5.09 11.19 25.90
C GLY A 42 -5.67 10.00 26.68
N PRO A 43 -4.97 9.51 27.72
CA PRO A 43 -5.43 8.39 28.54
C PRO A 43 -6.79 8.72 29.16
N ASP A 44 -7.72 7.78 29.03
CA ASP A 44 -9.11 7.92 29.49
C ASP A 44 -9.87 9.14 28.92
N CYS A 45 -9.38 9.74 27.82
CA CYS A 45 -9.98 10.92 27.18
C CYS A 45 -10.13 12.12 28.12
N ARG A 46 -9.19 12.26 29.06
CA ARG A 46 -9.24 13.28 30.10
C ARG A 46 -8.94 14.67 29.55
N ASP A 47 -8.12 14.75 28.52
CA ASP A 47 -7.65 16.02 27.97
C ASP A 47 -8.57 16.55 26.87
N ARG A 48 -8.63 17.87 26.73
CA ARG A 48 -9.45 18.55 25.72
C ARG A 48 -8.61 18.91 24.51
N CYS A 49 -9.09 18.55 23.34
CA CYS A 49 -8.43 18.90 22.09
C CYS A 49 -8.26 20.41 21.92
N PRO A 50 -7.11 20.86 21.38
CA PRO A 50 -6.97 22.23 20.94
C PRO A 50 -7.93 22.51 19.77
N TYR A 51 -8.27 23.79 19.57
CA TYR A 51 -9.08 24.17 18.42
C TYR A 51 -8.21 24.21 17.16
N CYS A 52 -8.40 23.22 16.28
CA CYS A 52 -7.75 23.09 14.99
C CYS A 52 -8.45 23.95 13.92
N LEU A 53 -7.66 24.67 13.11
CA LEU A 53 -8.17 25.56 12.07
C LEU A 53 -8.34 24.82 10.74
N HIS A 54 -9.03 25.47 9.80
CA HIS A 54 -9.23 25.01 8.42
C HIS A 54 -9.86 23.61 8.27
N GLY A 55 -10.56 23.14 9.30
CA GLY A 55 -11.16 21.80 9.32
C GLY A 55 -10.21 20.68 9.77
N GLY A 56 -9.05 21.02 10.35
CA GLY A 56 -8.15 20.06 10.97
C GLY A 56 -8.81 19.29 12.10
N GLN A 57 -8.37 18.05 12.30
CA GLN A 57 -8.92 17.14 13.30
C GLN A 57 -7.92 16.90 14.41
N CYS A 58 -8.37 16.89 15.64
CA CYS A 58 -7.51 16.53 16.77
C CYS A 58 -7.30 15.02 16.81
N HIS A 59 -6.04 14.60 16.94
CA HIS A 59 -5.69 13.22 17.17
C HIS A 59 -6.11 12.81 18.59
N ASP A 60 -6.93 11.78 18.68
CA ASP A 60 -7.50 11.21 19.92
C ASP A 60 -6.47 10.66 20.92
N VAL A 61 -5.27 10.30 20.48
CA VAL A 61 -4.18 9.84 21.36
C VAL A 61 -3.26 11.00 21.77
N THR A 62 -2.76 11.77 20.79
CA THR A 62 -1.69 12.75 21.05
C THR A 62 -2.20 14.16 21.34
N GLY A 63 -3.45 14.48 20.98
CA GLY A 63 -4.02 15.81 21.09
C GLY A 63 -3.52 16.81 20.05
N GLN A 64 -2.64 16.39 19.13
CA GLN A 64 -2.14 17.24 18.05
C GLN A 64 -3.18 17.41 16.96
N CYS A 65 -3.19 18.58 16.31
CA CYS A 65 -4.02 18.78 15.13
C CYS A 65 -3.41 18.07 13.91
N VAL A 66 -4.20 17.19 13.29
CA VAL A 66 -3.96 16.63 11.97
C VAL A 66 -4.51 17.62 10.95
N CYS A 67 -3.59 18.19 10.16
CA CYS A 67 -3.92 19.25 9.24
C CYS A 67 -4.44 18.74 7.90
N PRO A 68 -5.45 19.42 7.32
CA PRO A 68 -5.86 19.12 5.97
C PRO A 68 -4.75 19.53 4.98
N PRO A 69 -4.71 18.92 3.79
CA PRO A 69 -3.75 19.31 2.75
C PRO A 69 -3.81 20.82 2.47
N GLY A 70 -2.65 21.44 2.28
CA GLY A 70 -2.55 22.89 2.10
C GLY A 70 -2.27 23.68 3.38
N PHE A 71 -2.25 23.02 4.53
CA PHE A 71 -2.05 23.65 5.83
C PHE A 71 -1.09 22.84 6.71
N TYR A 72 -0.42 23.54 7.63
CA TYR A 72 0.50 22.96 8.61
C TYR A 72 0.60 23.81 9.89
N GLY A 73 1.38 23.31 10.86
CA GLY A 73 1.58 23.92 12.17
C GLY A 73 0.67 23.33 13.25
N ASP A 74 0.96 23.62 14.52
CA ASP A 74 0.32 22.98 15.69
C ASP A 74 -1.21 23.02 15.71
N ARG A 75 -1.80 24.02 15.04
CA ARG A 75 -3.25 24.22 14.93
C ARG A 75 -3.71 24.34 13.47
N CYS A 76 -2.87 23.96 12.52
CA CYS A 76 -3.12 24.10 11.08
C CYS A 76 -3.29 25.54 10.62
N GLN A 77 -2.69 26.49 11.32
CA GLN A 77 -2.84 27.93 11.09
C GLN A 77 -2.02 28.45 9.90
N ILE A 78 -1.06 27.67 9.40
CA ILE A 78 -0.13 28.11 8.36
C ILE A 78 -0.52 27.45 7.05
N THR A 79 -0.70 28.24 6.00
CA THR A 79 -0.91 27.73 4.63
C THR A 79 0.42 27.32 4.01
N CYS A 80 0.40 26.37 3.07
CA CYS A 80 1.60 26.04 2.30
C CYS A 80 2.17 27.27 1.58
N ASP A 81 3.50 27.40 1.66
CA ASP A 81 4.23 28.41 0.93
C ASP A 81 4.21 28.10 -0.58
N ARG A 82 4.42 29.14 -1.39
CA ARG A 82 4.54 28.99 -2.85
C ARG A 82 5.59 27.94 -3.19
N GLY A 83 5.23 26.98 -4.03
CA GLY A 83 6.11 25.89 -4.40
C GLY A 83 6.01 24.65 -3.51
N THR A 84 5.11 24.62 -2.52
CA THR A 84 4.84 23.44 -1.68
C THR A 84 3.37 23.09 -1.63
N TYR A 85 3.06 21.82 -1.41
CA TYR A 85 1.68 21.35 -1.30
C TYR A 85 1.52 20.08 -0.45
N GLY A 86 0.26 19.71 -0.21
CA GLY A 86 -0.14 18.47 0.45
C GLY A 86 -0.22 18.58 1.97
N PRO A 87 -0.33 17.44 2.68
CA PRO A 87 -0.29 17.40 4.14
C PRO A 87 1.05 17.92 4.65
N ASP A 88 0.99 18.81 5.65
CA ASP A 88 2.15 19.45 6.26
C ASP A 88 3.08 20.16 5.24
N CYS A 89 2.61 20.43 4.02
CA CYS A 89 3.37 21.07 2.95
C CYS A 89 4.69 20.37 2.59
N ASN A 90 4.77 19.05 2.81
CA ASN A 90 5.99 18.26 2.62
C ASN A 90 6.29 17.92 1.15
N SER A 91 5.40 18.25 0.21
CA SER A 91 5.62 18.01 -1.22
C SER A 91 6.00 19.30 -1.94
N ARG A 92 6.82 19.21 -2.99
CA ARG A 92 7.23 20.36 -3.81
C ARG A 92 6.43 20.40 -5.12
N CYS A 93 5.99 21.59 -5.52
CA CYS A 93 5.34 21.81 -6.82
C CYS A 93 6.27 21.43 -7.98
N GLY A 94 5.69 20.95 -9.07
CA GLY A 94 6.39 20.77 -10.34
C GLY A 94 6.59 22.07 -11.13
N ARG A 95 6.94 21.94 -12.42
CA ARG A 95 7.12 23.06 -13.36
C ARG A 95 5.79 23.50 -13.95
N CYS A 96 5.03 24.25 -13.16
CA CYS A 96 3.85 24.93 -13.67
C CYS A 96 4.23 25.99 -14.72
N ARG A 97 3.44 26.10 -15.78
CA ARG A 97 3.66 27.06 -16.85
C ARG A 97 3.68 28.49 -16.33
N GLU A 98 4.54 29.33 -16.91
CA GLU A 98 4.72 30.75 -16.58
C GLU A 98 5.20 30.99 -15.13
N GLY A 99 5.79 29.97 -14.50
CA GLY A 99 6.27 30.06 -13.12
C GLY A 99 5.14 30.25 -12.10
N SER A 100 3.91 29.83 -12.44
CA SER A 100 2.78 29.88 -11.51
C SER A 100 3.01 28.95 -10.32
N SER A 101 2.38 29.25 -9.17
CA SER A 101 2.40 28.34 -8.03
C SER A 101 1.34 27.26 -8.24
N CYS A 102 1.67 26.02 -7.87
CA CYS A 102 0.67 24.97 -7.80
C CYS A 102 -0.30 25.21 -6.63
N ASP A 103 -1.47 24.58 -6.70
CA ASP A 103 -2.44 24.57 -5.60
C ASP A 103 -1.85 23.92 -4.35
N GLY A 104 -1.94 24.61 -3.21
CA GLY A 104 -1.31 24.16 -1.95
C GLY A 104 -1.92 22.86 -1.39
N ALA A 105 -3.16 22.53 -1.73
CA ALA A 105 -3.79 21.30 -1.24
C ALA A 105 -3.44 20.09 -2.13
N SER A 106 -3.59 20.24 -3.45
CA SER A 106 -3.52 19.14 -4.42
C SER A 106 -2.21 19.05 -5.19
N GLY A 107 -1.43 20.12 -5.25
CA GLY A 107 -0.22 20.21 -6.07
C GLY A 107 -0.49 20.46 -7.55
N LYS A 108 -1.75 20.68 -7.94
CA LYS A 108 -2.14 20.86 -9.34
C LYS A 108 -1.73 22.24 -9.87
N CYS A 109 -1.18 22.29 -11.08
CA CYS A 109 -0.94 23.53 -11.80
C CYS A 109 -2.19 23.92 -12.62
N GLU A 110 -2.85 25.01 -12.27
CA GLU A 110 -4.02 25.51 -13.00
C GLU A 110 -3.67 26.05 -14.40
N SER A 111 -2.46 26.60 -14.56
CA SER A 111 -1.95 27.09 -15.85
C SER A 111 -1.42 25.97 -16.77
N GLY A 112 -1.50 24.71 -16.34
CA GLY A 112 -0.88 23.58 -17.03
C GLY A 112 0.63 23.53 -16.85
N CYS A 113 1.28 22.66 -17.62
CA CYS A 113 2.70 22.35 -17.49
C CYS A 113 3.57 23.04 -18.54
N GLU A 114 4.83 23.26 -18.19
CA GLU A 114 5.89 23.52 -19.17
C GLU A 114 6.09 22.30 -20.07
N ASP A 115 6.66 22.50 -21.26
CA ASP A 115 6.89 21.42 -22.22
C ASP A 115 7.80 20.34 -21.62
N GLY A 116 7.39 19.08 -21.73
CA GLY A 116 8.12 17.93 -21.16
C GLY A 116 7.70 17.52 -19.75
N PHE A 117 6.77 18.25 -19.11
CA PHE A 117 6.26 17.94 -17.77
C PHE A 117 4.83 17.41 -17.80
N GLU A 118 4.52 16.43 -16.96
CA GLU A 118 3.24 15.70 -17.01
C GLU A 118 2.16 16.35 -16.11
N PRO A 119 0.97 16.67 -16.65
CA PRO A 119 -0.18 17.10 -15.84
C PRO A 119 -0.67 15.99 -14.88
N PRO A 120 -1.33 16.32 -13.76
CA PRO A 120 -1.69 17.66 -13.30
C PRO A 120 -0.64 18.33 -12.41
N LEU A 121 0.39 17.61 -11.97
CA LEU A 121 1.39 18.06 -10.99
C LEU A 121 2.63 18.70 -11.64
N CYS A 122 2.78 18.57 -12.97
CA CYS A 122 3.89 19.07 -13.76
C CYS A 122 5.26 18.64 -13.23
N LEU A 123 5.32 17.40 -12.74
CA LEU A 123 6.54 16.82 -12.19
C LEU A 123 7.43 16.32 -13.32
N ASP A 124 8.74 16.41 -13.09
CA ASP A 124 9.77 15.75 -13.90
C ASP A 124 9.70 14.26 -13.55
N LEU A 125 8.69 13.57 -14.07
CA LEU A 125 8.57 12.14 -13.86
C LEU A 125 9.39 11.47 -14.95
N PRO A 126 10.48 10.77 -14.60
CA PRO A 126 11.07 9.90 -15.58
C PRO A 126 10.01 8.85 -15.98
N PRO A 127 9.88 8.54 -17.27
CA PRO A 127 8.72 7.83 -17.82
C PRO A 127 8.44 6.42 -17.29
N TRP A 128 9.32 5.81 -16.48
CA TRP A 128 9.04 4.59 -15.71
C TRP A 128 8.18 4.81 -14.44
N PHE A 129 7.82 6.06 -14.12
CA PHE A 129 6.69 6.39 -13.23
C PHE A 129 5.33 6.26 -13.90
N ARG A 130 5.26 6.18 -15.25
CA ARG A 130 3.98 6.10 -15.99
C ARG A 130 3.21 4.83 -15.65
N ASP A 131 3.93 3.71 -15.50
CA ASP A 131 3.36 2.41 -15.14
C ASP A 131 4.05 1.87 -13.89
N PRO A 132 3.45 2.02 -12.69
CA PRO A 132 4.03 1.40 -11.50
C PRO A 132 4.16 -0.12 -11.70
N PRO A 133 5.14 -0.78 -11.06
CA PRO A 133 5.20 -2.23 -11.08
C PRO A 133 3.84 -2.81 -10.64
N ALA A 134 3.37 -3.82 -11.35
CA ALA A 134 2.10 -4.47 -11.08
C ALA A 134 2.32 -5.76 -10.29
N LEU A 135 1.41 -6.06 -9.38
CA LEU A 135 1.42 -7.34 -8.65
C LEU A 135 0.96 -8.45 -9.58
N VAL A 136 1.73 -9.53 -9.62
CA VAL A 136 1.38 -10.75 -10.38
C VAL A 136 0.81 -11.79 -9.43
N ASN A 137 1.60 -12.21 -8.44
CA ASN A 137 1.17 -13.13 -7.39
C ASN A 137 1.45 -12.55 -6.01
N VAL A 138 0.57 -12.82 -5.06
CA VAL A 138 0.73 -12.43 -3.66
C VAL A 138 0.46 -13.66 -2.79
N GLY A 139 1.52 -14.30 -2.33
CA GLY A 139 1.47 -15.41 -1.39
C GLY A 139 2.75 -15.48 -0.56
N PHE A 140 2.71 -16.26 0.52
CA PHE A 140 3.86 -16.42 1.42
C PHE A 140 5.03 -17.20 0.79
N THR A 141 4.75 -18.03 -0.23
CA THR A 141 5.77 -18.78 -0.99
C THR A 141 6.22 -18.04 -2.25
N ASP A 142 5.36 -17.21 -2.84
CA ASP A 142 5.65 -16.50 -4.09
C ASP A 142 4.95 -15.13 -4.09
N LEU A 143 5.73 -14.07 -3.89
CA LEU A 143 5.34 -12.69 -4.20
C LEU A 143 6.08 -12.28 -5.46
N SER A 144 5.34 -11.88 -6.49
CA SER A 144 5.95 -11.43 -7.74
C SER A 144 5.38 -10.10 -8.20
N ILE A 145 6.27 -9.24 -8.68
CA ILE A 145 5.93 -7.98 -9.35
C ILE A 145 6.44 -8.02 -10.78
N THR A 146 5.70 -7.40 -11.68
CA THR A 146 6.08 -7.22 -13.08
C THR A 146 6.19 -5.75 -13.43
N HIS A 147 7.10 -5.41 -14.32
CA HIS A 147 7.29 -4.05 -14.81
C HIS A 147 7.78 -4.07 -16.26
N ALA A 148 7.44 -3.04 -17.02
CA ALA A 148 7.95 -2.88 -18.37
C ALA A 148 9.47 -2.67 -18.34
N VAL A 149 10.19 -3.30 -19.28
CA VAL A 149 11.63 -3.08 -19.46
C VAL A 149 11.85 -1.73 -20.14
N TRP A 150 12.88 -1.01 -19.69
CA TRP A 150 13.30 0.28 -20.23
C TRP A 150 13.52 0.26 -21.75
N ARG A 151 13.09 1.33 -22.42
CA ARG A 151 13.19 1.49 -23.89
C ARG A 151 13.65 2.89 -24.31
N GLU A 152 14.61 2.93 -25.23
CA GLU A 152 15.17 4.15 -25.79
C GLU A 152 14.13 5.10 -26.43
N ASP A 153 13.08 4.56 -27.06
CA ASP A 153 12.07 5.34 -27.78
C ASP A 153 10.97 5.94 -26.91
N TYR A 154 10.82 5.49 -25.66
CA TYR A 154 9.81 5.99 -24.70
C TYR A 154 10.43 6.80 -23.54
N ASP A 155 11.71 6.58 -23.24
CA ASP A 155 12.33 7.02 -21.99
C ASP A 155 13.41 8.12 -22.10
N ASN A 156 13.41 8.88 -23.20
CA ASN A 156 14.21 10.10 -23.45
C ASN A 156 15.71 10.02 -23.10
N GLY A 157 16.32 8.83 -23.23
CA GLY A 157 17.74 8.71 -23.56
C GLY A 157 18.76 9.00 -22.46
N TYR A 158 18.69 8.32 -21.32
CA TYR A 158 19.85 8.15 -20.44
C TYR A 158 20.26 6.68 -20.35
N GLY A 159 20.99 6.18 -21.36
CA GLY A 159 21.81 4.95 -21.26
C GLY A 159 21.57 3.89 -22.33
N THR A 160 22.63 3.49 -23.02
CA THR A 160 22.66 2.34 -23.95
C THR A 160 23.00 1.02 -23.23
N GLY A 161 23.13 1.07 -21.90
CA GLY A 161 23.64 0.00 -21.06
C GLY A 161 22.60 -1.06 -20.66
N ALA A 162 23.09 -2.16 -20.11
CA ALA A 162 22.25 -3.17 -19.47
C ALA A 162 21.77 -2.66 -18.09
N TYR A 163 20.48 -2.85 -17.79
CA TYR A 163 19.91 -2.47 -16.50
C TYR A 163 19.70 -3.71 -15.64
N SER A 164 19.96 -3.58 -14.34
CA SER A 164 19.48 -4.57 -13.35
C SER A 164 18.19 -4.09 -12.70
N TYR A 165 17.26 -5.02 -12.57
CA TYR A 165 15.98 -4.82 -11.89
C TYR A 165 15.99 -5.70 -10.63
N THR A 166 15.87 -5.08 -9.47
CA THR A 166 15.90 -5.76 -8.17
C THR A 166 14.60 -5.53 -7.43
N ILE A 167 13.90 -6.60 -7.02
CA ILE A 167 12.77 -6.45 -6.10
C ILE A 167 13.31 -6.22 -4.69
N GLN A 168 12.80 -5.19 -4.01
CA GLN A 168 13.11 -4.92 -2.62
C GLN A 168 11.84 -4.97 -1.79
N TYR A 169 11.93 -5.55 -0.59
CA TYR A 169 10.81 -5.63 0.32
C TYR A 169 11.24 -5.42 1.77
N ARG A 170 10.31 -4.90 2.59
CA ARG A 170 10.47 -4.76 4.04
C ARG A 170 9.12 -4.85 4.73
N ARG A 171 9.09 -5.13 6.03
CA ARG A 171 7.83 -5.14 6.79
C ARG A 171 7.29 -3.72 6.91
N SER A 172 5.99 -3.57 6.70
CA SER A 172 5.30 -2.26 6.74
C SER A 172 5.10 -1.73 8.17
N ASP A 173 5.17 -2.61 9.17
CA ASP A 173 5.03 -2.30 10.60
C ASP A 173 6.22 -1.52 11.19
N GLY A 174 7.21 -1.17 10.37
CA GLY A 174 8.41 -0.45 10.79
C GLY A 174 9.44 -1.30 11.55
N SER A 175 9.16 -2.59 11.80
CA SER A 175 10.09 -3.51 12.48
C SER A 175 11.35 -3.81 11.65
N ALA A 176 11.32 -3.54 10.35
CA ALA A 176 12.44 -3.66 9.44
C ALA A 176 12.67 -2.32 8.73
N ALA A 177 13.56 -1.49 9.28
CA ALA A 177 13.94 -0.21 8.67
C ALA A 177 14.71 -0.40 7.34
N VAL A 178 15.43 -1.52 7.22
CA VAL A 178 16.30 -1.86 6.07
C VAL A 178 15.52 -2.66 5.02
N TRP A 179 15.68 -2.27 3.75
CA TRP A 179 15.14 -3.01 2.62
C TRP A 179 15.92 -4.32 2.39
N THR A 180 15.20 -5.42 2.20
CA THR A 180 15.78 -6.71 1.84
C THR A 180 15.72 -6.86 0.32
N ASN A 181 16.83 -7.24 -0.31
CA ASN A 181 16.89 -7.54 -1.73
C ASN A 181 16.34 -8.95 -1.99
N GLY A 182 15.41 -9.09 -2.93
CA GLY A 182 14.96 -10.37 -3.47
C GLY A 182 15.65 -10.69 -4.79
N GLN A 183 14.90 -11.23 -5.76
CA GLN A 183 15.44 -11.55 -7.08
C GLN A 183 15.96 -10.29 -7.80
N THR A 184 17.09 -10.47 -8.50
CA THR A 184 17.65 -9.50 -9.44
C THR A 184 17.66 -10.11 -10.83
N GLU A 185 17.18 -9.39 -11.83
CA GLU A 185 17.32 -9.78 -13.24
C GLU A 185 17.98 -8.70 -14.06
N TRP A 186 18.75 -9.15 -15.06
CA TRP A 186 19.47 -8.30 -15.99
C TRP A 186 18.75 -8.29 -17.34
N ARG A 187 18.48 -7.08 -17.84
CA ARG A 187 17.85 -6.89 -19.15
C ARG A 187 18.56 -5.76 -19.89
N SER A 188 18.94 -6.03 -21.14
CA SER A 188 19.28 -5.00 -22.11
C SER A 188 18.00 -4.25 -22.54
N PRO A 189 18.13 -3.03 -23.10
CA PRO A 189 16.98 -2.29 -23.65
C PRO A 189 16.23 -3.15 -24.67
N ALA A 190 14.98 -3.51 -24.37
CA ALA A 190 14.16 -4.37 -25.23
C ALA A 190 12.67 -4.16 -24.96
N THR A 191 11.82 -4.53 -25.92
CA THR A 191 10.38 -4.65 -25.70
C THR A 191 10.06 -5.89 -24.88
N GLY A 192 9.50 -5.70 -23.69
CA GLY A 192 9.03 -6.80 -22.84
C GLY A 192 8.80 -6.37 -21.39
N ASN A 193 8.38 -7.32 -20.56
CA ASN A 193 8.24 -7.13 -19.13
C ASN A 193 9.26 -7.97 -18.38
N VAL A 194 9.78 -7.44 -17.28
CA VAL A 194 10.53 -8.19 -16.28
C VAL A 194 9.58 -8.60 -15.16
N THR A 195 9.72 -9.83 -14.65
CA THR A 195 8.94 -10.30 -13.50
C THR A 195 9.91 -10.81 -12.44
N LEU A 196 9.89 -10.18 -11.26
CA LEU A 196 10.80 -10.47 -10.16
C LEU A 196 10.02 -11.10 -9.00
N ARG A 197 10.66 -12.05 -8.32
CA ARG A 197 10.08 -12.76 -7.17
C ARG A 197 10.79 -12.41 -5.86
N ALA A 198 10.00 -12.30 -4.80
CA ALA A 198 10.48 -12.28 -3.42
C ALA A 198 10.08 -13.59 -2.73
N SER A 199 11.01 -14.14 -1.96
CA SER A 199 10.87 -15.40 -1.23
C SER A 199 11.18 -15.20 0.26
N GLY A 200 10.83 -16.17 1.10
CA GLY A 200 11.05 -16.10 2.55
C GLY A 200 10.09 -15.15 3.28
N LEU A 201 8.92 -14.91 2.69
CA LEU A 201 7.90 -14.04 3.28
C LEU A 201 7.11 -14.78 4.36
N LYS A 202 6.69 -14.05 5.38
CA LYS A 202 5.85 -14.58 6.44
C LYS A 202 4.38 -14.45 6.07
N ALA A 203 3.65 -15.51 6.39
CA ALA A 203 2.20 -15.52 6.46
C ALA A 203 1.63 -14.30 7.19
N GLU A 204 0.48 -13.80 6.72
CA GLU A 204 -0.33 -12.77 7.37
C GLU A 204 0.47 -11.51 7.77
N THR A 205 1.47 -11.17 6.96
CA THR A 205 2.35 -10.03 7.21
C THR A 205 2.24 -9.04 6.08
N THR A 206 2.09 -7.75 6.42
CA THR A 206 2.07 -6.68 5.43
C THR A 206 3.48 -6.19 5.13
N TYR A 207 3.84 -6.20 3.85
CA TYR A 207 5.14 -5.77 3.34
C TYR A 207 4.99 -4.50 2.48
N GLN A 208 5.98 -3.62 2.57
CA GLN A 208 6.26 -2.63 1.54
C GLN A 208 7.19 -3.25 0.52
N VAL A 209 6.89 -3.07 -0.76
CA VAL A 209 7.60 -3.67 -1.88
C VAL A 209 7.86 -2.61 -2.94
N ARG A 210 9.04 -2.63 -3.54
CA ARG A 210 9.43 -1.74 -4.62
C ARG A 210 10.37 -2.44 -5.59
N MET A 211 10.61 -1.82 -6.74
CA MET A 211 11.60 -2.28 -7.71
C MET A 211 12.75 -1.25 -7.77
N VAL A 212 13.99 -1.67 -7.66
CA VAL A 212 15.15 -0.79 -7.81
C VAL A 212 15.81 -1.10 -9.14
N ILE A 213 16.01 -0.06 -9.94
CA ILE A 213 16.64 -0.16 -11.25
C ILE A 213 18.03 0.46 -11.14
N THR A 214 19.05 -0.25 -11.60
CA THR A 214 20.44 0.24 -11.58
C THR A 214 21.02 0.25 -12.99
N ASP A 215 21.55 1.40 -13.38
CA ASP A 215 22.41 1.59 -14.56
C ASP A 215 23.86 1.38 -14.13
N GLU A 216 24.49 0.32 -14.63
CA GLU A 216 25.86 -0.05 -14.26
C GLU A 216 26.91 0.82 -14.96
N GLU A 217 26.62 1.36 -16.16
CA GLU A 217 27.57 2.22 -16.89
C GLU A 217 27.80 3.53 -16.14
N ARG A 218 26.78 4.00 -15.42
CA ARG A 218 26.84 5.23 -14.60
C ARG A 218 26.96 4.95 -13.10
N GLY A 219 26.79 3.70 -12.67
CA GLY A 219 26.71 3.34 -11.25
C GLY A 219 25.52 3.99 -10.53
N THR A 220 24.51 4.44 -11.27
CA THR A 220 23.35 5.15 -10.71
C THR A 220 22.22 4.16 -10.48
N SER A 221 21.79 4.03 -9.22
CA SER A 221 20.55 3.33 -8.87
C SER A 221 19.45 4.33 -8.60
N THR A 222 18.24 4.04 -9.08
CA THR A 222 17.07 4.82 -8.73
C THR A 222 16.16 4.03 -7.80
N ASN A 223 15.79 4.70 -6.71
CA ASN A 223 14.90 4.21 -5.67
C ASN A 223 13.49 4.80 -5.81
N ASP A 224 13.23 5.57 -6.87
CA ASP A 224 12.02 6.37 -7.01
C ASP A 224 10.84 5.56 -7.57
N THR A 225 10.87 4.22 -7.52
CA THR A 225 9.68 3.45 -7.88
C THR A 225 8.56 3.62 -6.87
N LYS A 226 7.32 3.56 -7.36
CA LYS A 226 6.13 3.56 -6.49
C LYS A 226 6.21 2.38 -5.52
N VAL A 227 6.21 2.68 -4.23
CA VAL A 227 6.15 1.66 -3.18
C VAL A 227 4.75 1.08 -3.12
N LEU A 228 4.65 -0.22 -3.31
CA LEU A 228 3.43 -0.99 -3.14
C LEU A 228 3.35 -1.51 -1.71
N THR A 229 2.17 -1.38 -1.08
CA THR A 229 1.92 -2.03 0.20
C THR A 229 1.07 -3.27 -0.06
N VAL A 230 1.60 -4.44 0.28
CA VAL A 230 0.98 -5.73 -0.01
C VAL A 230 0.78 -6.51 1.27
N ASN A 231 -0.43 -7.03 1.45
CA ASN A 231 -0.67 -7.98 2.52
C ASN A 231 -0.37 -9.39 2.00
N VAL A 232 0.65 -10.04 2.57
CA VAL A 232 0.99 -11.41 2.19
C VAL A 232 0.03 -12.33 2.93
N THR A 233 -0.88 -12.92 2.17
CA THR A 233 -1.81 -13.92 2.71
C THR A 233 -1.18 -15.30 2.63
N THR A 234 -1.48 -16.13 3.63
CA THR A 234 -1.43 -17.57 3.43
C THR A 234 -2.61 -17.92 2.57
N ASP A 235 -2.36 -18.35 1.34
CA ASP A 235 -3.44 -18.98 0.59
C ASP A 235 -3.82 -20.28 1.34
N CYS A 236 -4.90 -20.17 2.09
CA CYS A 236 -5.72 -21.25 2.60
C CYS A 236 -7.18 -20.83 2.40
N GLN A 237 -7.50 -20.30 1.21
CA GLN A 237 -8.87 -20.38 0.73
C GLN A 237 -9.02 -21.76 0.09
N SER A 238 -9.34 -22.76 0.90
CA SER A 238 -9.83 -24.02 0.37
C SER A 238 -11.08 -23.71 -0.48
N LYS A 239 -10.93 -23.76 -1.80
CA LYS A 239 -12.08 -24.02 -2.67
C LYS A 239 -12.58 -25.43 -2.34
N TYR A 240 -13.61 -25.50 -1.51
CA TYR A 240 -14.55 -26.63 -1.48
C TYR A 240 -15.95 -26.08 -1.31
#